data_AF-A0A815XQP7-F1
#
_entry.id   AF-A0A815XQP7-F1
#
_cell.length_a   1.000
_cell.length_b   1.000
_cell.length_c   1.000
_cell.angle_alpha   90.00
_cell.angle_beta   90.00
_cell.angle_gamma   90.00
#
_symmetry.space_group_name_H-M   'P 1'
#
loop_
_entity.id
_entity.type
_entity.pdbx_description
1 polymer ?
#
loop_
_entity_poly.entity_id
_entity_poly.type
_entity_poly.pdbx_seq_one_letter_code
_entity_poly.pdbx_strand_id
1 'polypeptide(L)'
;QDLLSQRIFPTEVTSLKWFPSVFNEKSDGILVGFSDGVIRYLKLRSGAKPTATEKKLEYDLKMIQVLKPHTKPVTFITVEVKNQWIATGSTDGTVFFFHFTPKGLNPIGFVNVKEEITYMTWTPAQY
;
A
#
# COMPACT_ATOMS: atom_id res chain seq x y z
N GLN A 1 15.87 -18.83 -7.97
CA GLN A 1 15.27 -17.81 -7.07
C GLN A 1 13.85 -18.28 -6.83
N ASP A 2 13.49 -18.58 -5.59
CA ASP A 2 12.21 -19.20 -5.28
C ASP A 2 11.12 -18.14 -5.09
N LEU A 3 9.94 -18.39 -5.67
CA LEU A 3 8.77 -17.53 -5.51
C LEU A 3 8.28 -17.61 -4.07
N LEU A 4 8.26 -16.48 -3.36
CA LEU A 4 7.83 -16.46 -1.95
C LEU A 4 6.31 -16.43 -1.78
N SER A 5 5.60 -15.67 -2.62
CA SER A 5 4.15 -15.49 -2.54
C SER A 5 3.58 -15.03 -3.88
N GLN A 6 2.31 -15.34 -4.13
CA GLN A 6 1.55 -14.87 -5.30
C GLN A 6 0.14 -14.48 -4.86
N ARG A 7 -0.34 -13.33 -5.34
CA ARG A 7 -1.72 -12.88 -5.11
C ARG A 7 -2.30 -12.25 -6.36
N ILE A 8 -3.47 -12.74 -6.77
CA ILE A 8 -4.23 -12.20 -7.90
C ILE A 8 -5.35 -11.32 -7.35
N PHE A 9 -5.51 -10.13 -7.92
CA PHE A 9 -6.60 -9.22 -7.58
C PHE A 9 -7.60 -9.15 -8.73
N PRO A 10 -8.90 -9.04 -8.42
CA PRO A 10 -9.95 -8.89 -9.45
C PRO A 10 -9.97 -7.48 -10.06
N THR A 11 -9.40 -6.49 -9.37
CA THR A 11 -9.31 -5.10 -9.82
C THR A 11 -7.87 -4.80 -10.23
N GLU A 12 -7.70 -4.01 -11.27
CA GLU A 12 -6.38 -3.57 -11.74
C GLU A 12 -5.62 -2.81 -10.65
N VAL A 13 -4.35 -3.18 -10.47
CA VAL A 13 -3.41 -2.49 -9.58
C VAL A 13 -2.76 -1.37 -10.38
N THR A 14 -2.85 -0.13 -9.88
CA THR A 14 -2.35 1.07 -10.54
C THR A 14 -1.15 1.67 -9.84
N SER A 15 -0.92 1.33 -8.57
CA SER A 15 0.25 1.76 -7.81
C SER A 15 0.57 0.76 -6.70
N LEU A 16 1.85 0.67 -6.33
CA LEU A 16 2.32 -0.22 -5.27
C LEU A 16 3.52 0.39 -4.54
N LYS A 17 3.55 0.29 -3.21
CA LYS A 17 4.65 0.78 -2.38
C LYS A 17 4.93 -0.17 -1.21
N TRP A 18 6.17 -0.63 -1.11
CA TRP A 18 6.67 -1.31 0.08
C TRP A 18 6.87 -0.31 1.21
N PHE A 19 6.53 -0.74 2.43
CA PHE A 19 6.78 0.07 3.61
C PHE A 19 8.28 0.10 3.90
N PRO A 20 8.84 1.30 4.17
CA PRO A 20 10.18 1.40 4.73
C PRO A 20 10.27 0.63 6.04
N SER A 21 11.45 0.10 6.36
CA SER A 21 11.70 -0.67 7.58
C SER A 21 11.39 0.08 8.88
N VAL A 22 11.33 1.40 8.82
CA VAL A 22 10.98 2.26 9.96
C VAL A 22 9.48 2.18 10.32
N PHE A 23 8.61 1.71 9.42
CA PHE A 23 7.18 1.56 9.70
C PHE A 23 6.88 0.29 10.52
N ASN A 24 7.75 -0.72 10.42
CA ASN A 24 7.62 -1.99 11.10
C ASN A 24 8.98 -2.68 11.14
N GLU A 25 9.39 -3.20 12.30
CA GLU A 25 10.67 -3.93 12.45
C GLU A 25 10.87 -5.03 11.39
N LYS A 26 9.77 -5.62 10.91
CA LYS A 26 9.77 -6.70 9.92
C LYS A 26 9.79 -6.24 8.46
N SER A 27 9.61 -4.94 8.16
CA SER A 27 9.54 -4.40 6.79
C SER A 27 8.56 -5.15 5.87
N ASP A 28 7.50 -5.73 6.46
CA ASP A 28 6.64 -6.73 5.81
C ASP A 28 5.40 -6.14 5.15
N GLY A 29 5.27 -4.81 5.12
CA GLY A 29 4.06 -4.10 4.72
C GLY A 29 4.09 -3.66 3.26
N ILE A 30 2.96 -3.79 2.57
CA ILE A 30 2.77 -3.31 1.20
C ILE A 30 1.47 -2.52 1.12
N LEU A 31 1.51 -1.32 0.56
CA LEU A 31 0.32 -0.62 0.08
C LEU A 31 0.14 -0.83 -1.42
N VAL A 32 -1.10 -1.10 -1.80
CA VAL A 32 -1.50 -1.33 -3.19
C VAL A 32 -2.67 -0.42 -3.51
N GLY A 33 -2.55 0.40 -4.53
CA GLY A 33 -3.61 1.25 -5.07
C GLY A 33 -4.24 0.63 -6.31
N PHE A 34 -5.54 0.84 -6.46
CA PHE A 34 -6.35 0.19 -7.50
C PHE A 34 -7.04 1.22 -8.41
N SER A 35 -7.45 0.75 -9.58
CA SER A 35 -8.15 1.57 -10.58
C SER A 35 -9.53 2.07 -10.13
N ASP A 36 -10.12 1.50 -9.08
CA ASP A 36 -11.41 1.88 -8.51
C ASP A 36 -11.32 2.86 -7.32
N GLY A 37 -10.11 3.37 -7.03
CA GLY A 37 -9.84 4.30 -5.94
C GLY A 37 -9.65 3.64 -4.57
N VAL A 38 -9.66 2.30 -4.51
CA VAL A 38 -9.33 1.55 -3.32
C VAL A 38 -7.82 1.52 -3.10
N ILE A 39 -7.41 1.58 -1.84
CA ILE A 39 -6.08 1.16 -1.39
C ILE A 39 -6.21 -0.05 -0.46
N ARG A 40 -5.25 -0.97 -0.54
CA ARG A 40 -5.15 -2.13 0.35
C ARG A 40 -3.81 -2.16 1.04
N TYR A 41 -3.83 -2.36 2.35
CA TYR A 41 -2.65 -2.65 3.14
C TYR A 41 -2.52 -4.16 3.32
N LEU A 42 -1.41 -4.72 2.86
CA LEU A 42 -1.08 -6.14 2.93
C LEU A 42 0.15 -6.32 3.81
N LYS A 43 0.28 -7.49 4.44
CA LYS A 43 1.50 -7.94 5.08
C LYS A 43 1.97 -9.27 4.54
N LEU A 44 3.25 -9.37 4.23
CA LEU A 44 3.89 -10.65 3.96
C LEU A 44 3.99 -11.44 5.27
N ARG A 45 3.38 -12.63 5.31
CA ARG A 45 3.43 -13.52 6.47
C ARG A 45 3.90 -14.88 6.05
N SER A 46 4.69 -15.54 6.89
CA SER A 46 5.01 -16.96 6.70
C SER A 46 3.71 -17.76 6.72
N GLY A 47 3.51 -18.53 5.67
CA GLY A 47 2.45 -19.52 5.53
C GLY A 47 2.73 -20.75 6.40
N ALA A 48 1.73 -21.62 6.53
CA ALA A 48 1.95 -22.93 7.13
C ALA A 48 2.99 -23.70 6.29
N LYS A 49 3.87 -24.48 6.95
CA LYS A 49 4.86 -25.32 6.26
C LYS A 49 4.15 -26.16 5.20
N PRO A 50 4.68 -26.24 3.96
CA PRO A 50 4.09 -27.07 2.92
C PRO A 50 3.98 -28.51 3.43
N THR A 51 2.78 -29.08 3.42
CA THR A 51 2.60 -30.53 3.61
C THR A 51 2.92 -31.23 2.29
N ALA A 52 3.35 -32.50 2.36
CA ALA A 52 3.79 -33.28 1.20
C ALA A 52 2.78 -33.35 0.03
N THR A 53 1.52 -33.00 0.27
CA THR A 53 0.40 -33.05 -0.67
C THR A 53 0.00 -31.69 -1.26
N GLU A 54 0.49 -30.56 -0.74
CA GLU A 54 0.15 -29.22 -1.24
C GLU A 54 1.40 -28.43 -1.62
N LYS A 55 1.50 -28.01 -2.90
CA LYS A 55 2.44 -26.97 -3.33
C LYS A 55 1.97 -25.60 -2.82
N LYS A 56 2.13 -25.38 -1.51
CA LYS A 56 1.84 -24.08 -0.90
C LYS A 56 3.13 -23.26 -0.85
N LEU A 57 3.04 -22.01 -1.28
CA LEU A 57 4.16 -21.07 -1.16
C LEU A 57 4.46 -20.81 0.33
N GLU A 58 5.73 -20.57 0.63
CA GLU A 58 6.20 -20.38 2.01
C GLU A 58 5.61 -19.12 2.66
N TYR A 59 5.19 -18.14 1.87
CA TYR A 59 4.60 -16.89 2.36
C TYR A 59 3.26 -16.57 1.69
N ASP A 60 2.42 -15.86 2.44
CA ASP A 60 1.15 -15.31 1.97
C ASP A 60 1.12 -13.78 2.18
N LEU A 61 0.54 -13.07 1.22
CA LEU A 61 0.26 -11.64 1.31
C LEU A 61 -1.09 -11.44 2.00
N LYS A 62 -1.11 -11.40 3.32
CA LYS A 62 -2.34 -11.25 4.10
C LYS A 62 -2.89 -9.82 3.98
N MET A 63 -4.15 -9.69 3.59
CA MET A 63 -4.87 -8.42 3.64
C MET A 63 -5.08 -8.00 5.10
N ILE A 64 -4.62 -6.79 5.44
CA ILE A 64 -4.79 -6.19 6.77
C ILE A 64 -5.91 -5.16 6.76
N GLN A 65 -5.95 -4.32 5.72
CA GLN A 65 -6.92 -3.23 5.64
C GLN A 65 -7.30 -2.94 4.20
N VAL A 66 -8.54 -2.48 4.00
CA VAL A 66 -9.07 -1.97 2.75
C VAL A 66 -9.68 -0.61 3.03
N LEU A 67 -9.31 0.39 2.24
CA LEU A 67 -9.80 1.75 2.35
C LEU A 67 -10.14 2.27 0.95
N LYS A 68 -11.14 3.14 0.83
CA LYS A 68 -11.48 3.80 -0.43
C LYS A 68 -11.35 5.32 -0.30
N PRO A 69 -10.12 5.85 -0.29
CA PRO A 69 -9.90 7.30 -0.25
C PRO A 69 -10.28 8.03 -1.52
N HIS A 70 -10.30 7.32 -2.66
CA HIS A 70 -10.45 7.91 -3.98
C HIS A 70 -11.66 7.36 -4.72
N THR A 71 -12.12 8.10 -5.72
CA THR A 71 -13.25 7.74 -6.60
C THR A 71 -12.81 7.28 -7.99
N LYS A 72 -11.52 7.45 -8.30
CA LYS A 72 -10.86 7.10 -9.57
C LYS A 72 -9.49 6.45 -9.30
N PRO A 73 -8.74 5.97 -10.32
CA PRO A 73 -7.48 5.28 -10.12
C PRO A 73 -6.50 5.94 -9.17
N VAL A 74 -5.97 5.16 -8.23
CA VAL A 74 -4.89 5.60 -7.33
C VAL A 74 -3.56 5.55 -8.08
N THR A 75 -3.10 6.70 -8.53
CA THR A 75 -1.93 6.85 -9.41
C THR A 75 -0.62 6.84 -8.65
N PHE A 76 -0.61 7.25 -7.39
CA PHE A 76 0.63 7.42 -6.64
C PHE A 76 0.46 7.12 -5.16
N ILE A 77 1.47 6.50 -4.55
CA ILE A 77 1.55 6.24 -3.10
C ILE A 77 2.95 6.64 -2.65
N THR A 78 3.03 7.59 -1.73
CA THR A 78 4.31 8.06 -1.18
C THR A 78 4.27 8.08 0.35
N VAL A 79 5.44 7.92 0.95
CA VAL A 79 5.61 7.66 2.38
C VAL A 79 6.68 8.61 2.92
N GLU A 80 6.38 9.27 4.03
CA GLU A 80 7.33 10.07 4.81
C GLU A 80 7.70 9.29 6.06
N VAL A 81 8.98 8.96 6.20
CA VAL A 81 9.48 8.03 7.20
C VAL A 81 9.39 8.55 8.63
N LYS A 82 9.74 9.82 8.86
CA LYS A 82 9.94 10.35 10.21
C LYS A 82 8.65 10.40 11.02
N ASN A 83 7.57 10.87 10.39
CA ASN A 83 6.27 11.02 11.04
C ASN A 83 5.30 9.90 10.66
N GLN A 84 5.77 8.90 9.90
CA GLN A 84 4.97 7.78 9.43
C GLN A 84 3.72 8.22 8.65
N TRP A 85 3.88 9.26 7.82
CA TRP A 85 2.81 9.78 6.99
C TRP A 85 2.78 9.10 5.64
N ILE A 86 1.59 8.94 5.10
CA ILE A 86 1.35 8.37 3.78
C ILE A 86 0.47 9.37 3.03
N ALA A 87 0.81 9.62 1.77
CA ALA A 87 -0.06 10.33 0.84
C ALA A 87 -0.39 9.44 -0.36
N THR A 88 -1.65 9.44 -0.75
CA THR A 88 -2.15 8.76 -1.95
C THR A 88 -2.72 9.78 -2.92
N GLY A 89 -2.38 9.65 -4.20
CA GLY A 89 -2.80 10.54 -5.26
C GLY A 89 -3.67 9.79 -6.27
N SER A 90 -4.57 10.52 -6.93
CA SER A 90 -5.54 9.95 -7.85
C SER A 90 -5.84 10.86 -9.04
N THR A 91 -6.37 10.25 -10.10
CA THR A 91 -6.97 10.98 -11.23
C THR A 91 -8.30 11.66 -10.88
N ASP A 92 -8.83 11.50 -9.66
CA ASP A 92 -9.95 12.31 -9.15
C ASP A 92 -9.54 13.71 -8.68
N GLY A 93 -8.25 14.02 -8.78
CA GLY A 93 -7.68 15.32 -8.43
C GLY A 93 -7.55 15.55 -6.93
N THR A 94 -7.54 14.49 -6.13
CA THR A 94 -7.31 14.57 -4.68
C THR A 94 -6.01 13.90 -4.26
N VAL A 95 -5.39 14.49 -3.22
CA VAL A 95 -4.35 13.84 -2.42
C VAL A 95 -4.93 13.53 -1.05
N PHE A 96 -4.94 12.26 -0.67
CA PHE A 96 -5.44 11.80 0.62
C PHE A 96 -4.29 11.44 1.55
N PHE A 97 -4.37 11.85 2.81
CA PHE A 97 -3.33 11.66 3.81
C PHE A 97 -3.75 10.67 4.89
N PHE A 98 -2.79 9.84 5.32
CA PHE A 98 -2.94 8.90 6.42
C PHE A 98 -1.77 9.01 7.39
N HIS A 99 -2.05 8.78 8.67
CA HIS A 99 -1.04 8.46 9.67
C HIS A 99 -1.00 6.95 9.88
N PHE A 100 0.17 6.36 9.71
CA PHE A 100 0.35 4.94 10.02
C PHE A 100 0.60 4.74 11.51
N THR A 101 -0.10 3.77 12.11
CA THR A 101 0.10 3.36 13.51
C THR A 101 0.14 1.84 13.60
N PRO A 102 0.47 1.25 14.77
CA PRO A 102 0.42 -0.20 14.93
C PRO A 102 -0.94 -0.84 14.62
N LYS A 103 -2.03 -0.05 14.64
CA LYS A 103 -3.39 -0.49 14.28
C LYS A 103 -3.69 -0.44 12.78
N GLY A 104 -2.83 0.17 11.97
CA GLY A 104 -3.01 0.33 10.52
C GLY A 104 -3.02 1.80 10.07
N LEU A 105 -3.64 2.05 8.91
CA LEU A 105 -3.75 3.39 8.34
C LEU A 105 -4.93 4.14 8.96
N ASN A 106 -4.65 5.32 9.51
CA ASN A 106 -5.65 6.21 10.10
C ASN A 106 -5.85 7.42 9.18
N PRO A 107 -7.07 7.65 8.65
CA PRO A 107 -7.35 8.79 7.79
C PRO A 107 -7.08 10.11 8.51
N ILE A 108 -6.42 11.05 7.83
CA ILE A 108 -6.27 12.44 8.29
C ILE A 108 -7.27 13.33 7.54
N GLY A 109 -7.28 13.25 6.21
CA GLY A 109 -8.09 14.09 5.34
C GLY A 109 -7.50 14.16 3.93
N PHE A 110 -8.02 15.06 3.09
CA PHE A 110 -7.56 15.23 1.72
C PHE A 110 -7.53 16.69 1.28
N VAL A 111 -6.78 16.96 0.23
CA VAL A 111 -6.79 18.22 -0.51
C VAL A 111 -7.21 17.98 -1.95
N ASN A 112 -7.96 18.91 -2.52
CA ASN A 112 -8.36 18.88 -3.92
C ASN A 112 -7.46 19.84 -4.71
N VAL A 113 -6.67 19.30 -5.63
CA VAL A 113 -5.77 20.07 -6.51
C VAL A 113 -6.39 20.34 -7.88
N LYS A 114 -7.63 19.90 -8.09
CA LYS A 114 -8.49 20.05 -9.28
C LYS A 114 -8.07 19.26 -10.52
N GLU A 115 -6.83 18.81 -10.59
CA GLU A 115 -6.25 18.09 -11.72
C GLU A 115 -5.63 16.76 -11.29
N GLU A 116 -5.41 15.86 -12.25
CA GLU A 116 -4.90 14.52 -11.98
C GLU A 116 -3.52 14.54 -11.29
N ILE A 117 -3.37 13.72 -10.25
CA ILE A 117 -2.08 13.51 -9.62
C ILE A 117 -1.28 12.51 -10.45
N THR A 118 -0.14 12.94 -10.99
CA THR A 118 0.77 12.07 -11.75
C THR A 118 2.04 11.72 -10.98
N TYR A 119 2.45 12.58 -10.04
CA TYR A 119 3.65 12.38 -9.24
C TYR A 119 3.55 13.13 -7.91
N MET A 120 4.14 12.56 -6.85
CA MET A 120 4.27 13.22 -5.55
C MET A 120 5.57 12.82 -4.85
N THR A 121 6.19 13.76 -4.12
CA THR A 121 7.34 13.46 -3.26
C THR A 121 7.27 14.27 -1.98
N TRP A 122 7.86 13.73 -0.92
CA TRP A 122 8.09 14.44 0.34
C TRP A 122 9.43 15.18 0.29
N THR A 123 9.50 16.31 1.00
CA THR A 123 10.74 17.07 1.21
C THR A 123 11.17 16.98 2.68
N PRO A 124 12.47 16.73 2.96
CA PRO A 124 13.54 16.45 2.00
C PRO A 124 13.30 15.13 1.27
N ALA A 125 13.82 15.02 0.04
CA ALA A 125 13.71 13.79 -0.74
C ALA A 125 14.36 12.64 0.05
N GLN A 126 13.59 11.59 0.29
CA GLN A 126 14.05 10.38 0.97
C GLN A 126 14.49 9.40 -0.12
N TYR A 127 15.82 9.23 -0.26
CA TYR A 127 16.44 8.27 -1.18
C TYR A 127 16.58 6.90 -0.53
#